data_AF-A0A7V9UA87-F1
#
_entry.id   AF-A0A7V9UA87-F1
#
_cell.length_a   1.000
_cell.length_b   1.000
_cell.length_c   1.000
_cell.angle_alpha   90.00
_cell.angle_beta   90.00
_cell.angle_gamma   90.00
#
_symmetry.space_group_name_H-M   'P 1'
#
loop_
_entity.id
_entity.type
_entity.pdbx_description
1 polymer ?
#
loop_
_entity_poly.entity_id
_entity_poly.type
_entity_poly.pdbx_seq_one_letter_code
_entity_poly.pdbx_strand_id
1 'polypeptide(L)' 'QPADYPTGVYTLPKHLDEEVARLHLAALGVSLTALTDEQAKYLGVGIEGPYKSDHYRY' A
#
# COMPACT_ATOMS: atom_id res chain seq x y z
N GLN A 1 -9.89 11.17 16.10
CA GLN A 1 -10.80 11.49 17.23
C GLN A 1 -11.55 10.22 17.60
N PRO A 2 -11.99 10.02 18.86
CA PRO A 2 -12.76 8.82 19.25
C PRO A 2 -14.08 8.66 18.46
N ALA A 3 -14.58 9.74 17.85
CA ALA A 3 -15.75 9.72 16.98
C ALA A 3 -15.51 8.98 15.64
N ASP A 4 -14.26 8.92 15.16
CA ASP A 4 -13.93 8.32 13.85
C ASP A 4 -13.89 6.78 13.91
N TYR A 5 -13.75 6.22 15.11
CA TYR A 5 -13.65 4.79 15.38
C TYR A 5 -14.56 4.42 16.55
N PRO A 6 -15.86 4.17 16.29
CA PRO A 6 -16.76 3.63 17.31
C PRO A 6 -16.29 2.25 17.79
N THR A 7 -16.94 1.66 18.81
CA THR A 7 -16.55 0.33 19.30
C THR A 7 -16.68 -0.71 18.20
N GLY A 8 -15.55 -1.31 17.79
CA GLY A 8 -15.47 -2.27 16.69
C GLY A 8 -14.05 -2.77 16.46
N VAL A 9 -13.88 -3.68 15.50
CA VAL A 9 -12.57 -4.14 15.04
C VAL A 9 -12.27 -3.47 13.71
N TYR A 10 -11.06 -2.91 13.60
CA TYR A 10 -10.61 -2.15 12.43
C TYR A 10 -9.28 -2.71 11.95
N THR A 11 -9.05 -2.61 10.65
CA THR A 11 -7.76 -2.90 10.02
C THR A 11 -7.13 -1.60 9.56
N LEU A 12 -5.81 -1.58 9.45
CA LEU A 12 -5.11 -0.46 8.84
C LEU A 12 -5.45 -0.40 7.33
N PRO A 13 -5.54 0.81 6.75
CA PRO A 13 -5.65 0.97 5.30
C PRO A 13 -4.39 0.47 4.59
N LYS A 14 -4.55 -0.01 3.34
CA LYS A 14 -3.46 -0.64 2.57
C LYS A 14 -2.21 0.20 2.38
N HIS A 15 -2.33 1.51 2.22
CA HIS A 15 -1.14 2.35 2.04
C HIS A 15 -0.19 2.29 3.25
N LEU A 16 -0.73 2.13 4.47
CA LEU A 16 0.09 1.96 5.68
C LEU A 16 0.73 0.57 5.71
N ASP A 17 0.03 -0.46 5.23
CA ASP A 17 0.59 -1.82 5.11
C ASP A 17 1.76 -1.85 4.09
N GLU A 18 1.58 -1.18 2.94
CA GLU A 18 2.63 -1.00 1.93
C GLU A 18 3.81 -0.17 2.45
N GLU A 19 3.55 0.85 3.28
CA GLU A 19 4.60 1.65 3.94
C GLU A 19 5.41 0.80 4.92
N VAL A 20 4.76 -0.03 5.73
CA VAL A 20 5.43 -0.99 6.63
C VAL A 20 6.34 -1.90 5.81
N ALA A 21 5.86 -2.48 4.70
CA ALA A 21 6.70 -3.31 3.82
C ALA A 21 7.91 -2.53 3.26
N ARG A 22 7.69 -1.29 2.78
CA ARG A 22 8.72 -0.44 2.18
C ARG A 22 9.88 -0.14 3.13
N LEU A 23 9.57 0.12 4.40
CA LEU A 23 10.58 0.40 5.44
C LEU A 23 11.54 -0.78 5.69
N HIS A 24 11.12 -2.01 5.42
CA HIS A 24 11.95 -3.20 5.63
C HIS A 24 12.84 -3.55 4.43
N LEU A 25 12.57 -3.03 3.23
CA LEU A 25 13.27 -3.42 2.00
C LEU A 25 14.79 -3.14 2.05
N ALA A 26 15.17 -1.98 2.60
CA ALA A 26 16.57 -1.57 2.70
C ALA A 26 17.39 -2.54 3.57
N ALA A 27 16.81 -3.04 4.67
CA ALA A 27 17.47 -4.00 5.54
C ALA A 27 17.70 -5.36 4.85
N LEU A 28 16.89 -5.69 3.85
CA LEU A 28 17.00 -6.91 3.05
C LEU A 28 17.84 -6.72 1.77
N GLY A 29 18.35 -5.51 1.51
CA GLY A 29 19.09 -5.19 0.28
C GLY A 29 18.24 -5.27 -0.99
N VAL A 30 16.91 -5.12 -0.86
CA VAL A 30 15.99 -5.22 -2.00
C VAL A 30 15.88 -3.86 -2.71
N SER A 31 15.98 -3.87 -4.03
CA SER A 31 15.65 -2.73 -4.89
C SER A 31 14.27 -2.92 -5.49
N LEU A 32 13.33 -2.03 -5.15
CA LEU A 32 11.97 -2.06 -5.69
C LEU A 32 11.92 -1.32 -7.04
N THR A 33 11.27 -1.93 -8.04
CA THR A 33 11.04 -1.27 -9.34
C THR A 33 9.97 -0.19 -9.21
N ALA A 34 10.24 1.00 -9.73
CA ALA A 34 9.25 2.07 -9.84
C ALA A 34 8.44 1.94 -11.14
N LEU A 35 7.12 2.10 -11.04
CA LEU A 35 6.25 2.19 -12.22
C LEU A 35 6.50 3.51 -12.96
N THR A 36 6.44 3.47 -14.29
CA THR A 36 6.31 4.70 -15.08
C THR A 36 4.87 5.21 -15.05
N ASP A 37 4.65 6.50 -15.35
CA ASP A 37 3.32 7.10 -15.46
C ASP A 37 2.40 6.32 -16.42
N GLU A 38 2.96 5.86 -17.54
CA GLU A 38 2.22 5.06 -18.53
C GLU A 38 1.80 3.70 -17.96
N GLN A 39 2.69 3.01 -17.25
CA GLN A 39 2.38 1.72 -16.62
C GLN A 39 1.33 1.87 -15.51
N ALA A 40 1.48 2.88 -14.66
CA ALA A 40 0.52 3.18 -13.60
C ALA A 40 -0.87 3.47 -14.16
N LYS A 41 -0.94 4.31 -15.22
CA LYS A 41 -2.19 4.59 -15.94
C LYS A 41 -2.77 3.34 -16.61
N TYR A 42 -1.93 2.51 -17.22
CA TYR A 42 -2.36 1.26 -17.86
C TYR A 42 -2.99 0.29 -16.85
N LEU A 43 -2.40 0.19 -15.66
CA LEU A 43 -2.89 -0.66 -14.56
C LEU A 43 -4.03 -0.04 -13.76
N GLY A 44 -4.28 1.26 -13.91
CA GLY A 44 -5.29 1.98 -13.14
C GLY A 44 -4.94 2.14 -11.66
N VAL A 45 -3.65 2.18 -11.31
CA VAL A 45 -3.15 2.35 -9.94
C VAL A 45 -2.30 3.62 -9.82
N GLY A 46 -2.13 4.12 -8.60
CA GLY A 46 -1.18 5.20 -8.32
C GLY A 46 0.27 4.72 -8.44
N ILE A 47 1.19 5.62 -8.79
CA ILE A 47 2.64 5.31 -8.83
C ILE A 47 3.15 4.89 -7.44
N GLU A 48 2.61 5.50 -6.39
CA GLU A 48 2.91 5.18 -4.99
C GLU A 48 1.92 4.20 -4.35
N GLY A 49 1.07 3.56 -5.16
CA GLY A 49 0.04 2.64 -4.69
C GLY A 49 -1.25 3.33 -4.22
N PRO A 50 -2.15 2.62 -3.51
CA PRO A 50 -2.08 1.19 -3.23
C PRO A 50 -2.05 0.36 -4.52
N TYR A 51 -1.18 -0.64 -4.57
CA TYR A 51 -0.93 -1.42 -5.80
C TYR A 51 -1.92 -2.55 -6.03
N LYS A 52 -2.80 -2.83 -5.06
CA LYS A 52 -3.75 -3.95 -5.05
C LYS A 52 -5.06 -3.55 -4.38
N SER A 53 -6.15 -4.21 -4.81
CA SER A 53 -7.49 -3.99 -4.25
C SER A 53 -7.66 -4.60 -2.86
N ASP A 54 -8.67 -4.14 -2.12
CA ASP A 54 -8.98 -4.57 -0.74
C ASP A 54 -9.18 -6.07 -0.56
N HIS A 55 -9.72 -6.74 -1.57
CA HIS A 55 -9.97 -8.18 -1.54
C HIS A 55 -8.78 -9.03 -1.99
N TYR A 56 -7.67 -8.40 -2.38
CA TYR A 56 -6.46 -9.11 -2.75
C TYR A 56 -5.83 -9.78 -1.53
N ARG A 57 -5.51 -11.07 -1.65
CA ARG A 57 -5.11 -11.90 -0.50
C ARG A 57 -3.66 -11.69 -0.06
N TYR A 58 -2.79 -11.19 -0.96
CA TYR A 58 -1.43 -10.68 -0.75
C TYR A 58 -0.99 -10.02 -2.03
#